data_AF-A0AAD6P0A1-F1
#
_entry.id   AF-A0AAD6P0A1-F1
#
_cell.length_a   1.000
_cell.length_b   1.000
_cell.length_c   1.000
_cell.angle_alpha   90.00
_cell.angle_beta   90.00
_cell.angle_gamma   90.00
#
_symmetry.space_group_name_H-M   'P 1'
#
loop_
_entity.id
_entity.type
_entity.pdbx_description
1 polymer ?
#
loop_
_entity_poly.entity_id
_entity_poly.type
_entity_poly.pdbx_seq_one_letter_code
_entity_poly.pdbx_strand_id
1 'polypeptide(L)'
;MVVIREAPVVHGYSMPAEWEPHSQTWMGWPQRLDIWRDNALHAQLVFTKVAIAISKFEPVTVCASSAQVWENARSQLPENVRVLEMSMNDSWFRDTGPTVSFSTTL
;
A
#
# COMPACT_ATOMS: atom_id res chain seq x y z
N MET A 1 22.22 -18.92 -2.38
CA MET A 1 21.87 -17.49 -2.57
C MET A 1 22.21 -17.13 -4.01
N VAL A 2 21.20 -16.96 -4.86
CA VAL A 2 21.41 -16.53 -6.25
C VAL A 2 21.59 -15.02 -6.23
N VAL A 3 22.75 -14.54 -6.63
CA VAL A 3 23.00 -13.10 -6.82
C VAL A 3 22.70 -12.79 -8.28
N ILE A 4 21.55 -12.19 -8.53
CA ILE A 4 21.25 -11.59 -9.82
C ILE A 4 22.03 -10.26 -9.88
N ARG A 5 22.92 -10.13 -10.87
CA ARG A 5 23.87 -9.00 -10.95
C ARG A 5 23.45 -7.90 -11.93
N GLU A 6 22.38 -8.10 -12.68
CA GLU A 6 21.97 -7.18 -13.73
C GLU A 6 20.95 -6.17 -13.18
N ALA A 7 21.19 -4.89 -13.44
CA ALA A 7 20.31 -3.81 -13.02
C ALA A 7 19.08 -3.73 -13.95
N PRO A 8 17.91 -3.26 -13.46
CA PRO A 8 16.69 -3.17 -14.27
C PRO A 8 16.88 -2.45 -15.62
N VAL A 9 17.71 -1.41 -15.65
CA VAL A 9 18.02 -0.64 -16.87
C VAL A 9 18.65 -1.49 -17.99
N VAL A 10 19.39 -2.55 -17.66
CA VAL A 10 20.00 -3.47 -18.64
C VAL A 10 18.93 -4.25 -19.40
N HIS A 11 17.78 -4.48 -18.76
CA HIS A 11 16.63 -5.15 -19.34
C HIS A 11 15.60 -4.16 -19.92
N GLY A 12 15.94 -2.87 -20.03
CA GLY A 12 15.03 -1.84 -20.56
C GLY A 12 13.93 -1.40 -19.59
N TYR A 13 14.06 -1.71 -18.29
CA TYR A 13 13.10 -1.26 -17.27
C TYR A 13 13.49 0.08 -16.66
N SER A 14 12.51 0.95 -16.46
CA SER A 14 12.63 2.20 -15.70
C SER A 14 11.45 2.40 -14.76
N MET A 15 11.68 3.09 -13.65
CA MET A 15 10.60 3.57 -12.78
C MET A 15 9.90 4.75 -13.48
N PRO A 16 8.60 4.67 -13.77
CA PRO A 16 7.86 5.78 -14.36
C PRO A 16 7.68 6.89 -13.34
N ALA A 17 7.38 8.08 -13.82
CA ALA A 17 7.03 9.18 -12.93
C ALA A 17 5.66 8.94 -12.25
N GLU A 18 5.46 9.49 -11.05
CA GLU A 18 4.23 9.29 -10.26
C GLU A 18 2.97 9.93 -10.87
N TRP A 19 3.12 10.75 -11.92
CA TRP A 19 1.97 11.31 -12.67
C TRP A 19 1.60 10.47 -13.90
N GLU A 20 2.35 9.42 -14.21
CA GLU A 20 1.98 8.49 -15.27
C GLU A 20 0.80 7.61 -14.84
N PRO A 21 0.07 6.99 -15.79
CA PRO A 21 -1.10 6.18 -15.46
C PRO A 21 -0.79 5.04 -14.48
N HIS A 22 -1.59 4.93 -13.42
CA HIS A 22 -1.48 3.89 -12.41
C HIS A 22 -2.52 2.79 -12.62
N SER A 23 -2.18 1.57 -12.20
CA SER A 23 -3.15 0.47 -12.12
C SER A 23 -3.89 0.43 -10.78
N GLN A 24 -3.25 0.85 -9.69
CA GLN A 24 -3.81 0.89 -8.33
C GLN A 24 -2.87 1.60 -7.34
N THR A 25 -3.41 1.98 -6.18
CA THR A 25 -2.65 2.40 -5.00
C THR A 25 -2.62 1.32 -3.93
N TRP A 26 -1.49 1.19 -3.25
CA TRP A 26 -1.29 0.33 -2.08
C TRP A 26 -1.07 1.15 -0.81
N MET A 27 -1.69 0.76 0.30
CA MET A 27 -1.56 1.41 1.60
C MET A 27 -1.39 0.37 2.71
N GLY A 28 -0.66 0.72 3.78
CA GLY A 28 -0.65 -0.04 5.02
C GLY A 28 -1.69 0.49 6.01
N TRP A 29 -2.29 -0.39 6.82
CA TRP A 29 -3.23 0.00 7.86
C TRP A 29 -2.51 0.39 9.17
N PRO A 30 -2.78 1.56 9.76
CA PRO A 30 -2.12 1.99 10.98
C PRO A 30 -2.67 1.22 12.19
N GLN A 31 -1.77 0.56 12.92
CA GLN A 31 -2.12 -0.37 14.00
C GLN A 31 -1.16 -0.34 15.20
N ARG A 32 0.05 0.20 15.05
CA ARG A 32 1.08 0.23 16.09
C ARG A 32 0.75 1.24 17.18
N LEU A 33 0.53 0.76 18.40
CA LEU A 33 0.07 1.56 19.54
C LEU A 33 1.19 2.42 20.16
N ASP A 34 2.45 2.08 19.90
CA ASP A 34 3.63 2.84 20.35
C ASP A 34 3.94 4.05 19.45
N ILE A 35 3.40 4.07 18.23
CA ILE A 35 3.51 5.18 17.28
C ILE A 35 2.20 5.97 17.22
N TRP A 36 1.07 5.28 17.15
CA TRP A 36 -0.24 5.87 16.95
C TRP A 36 -1.03 5.92 18.26
N ARG A 37 -1.23 7.15 18.77
CA ARG A 37 -2.01 7.40 20.00
C ARG A 37 -3.44 6.86 19.91
N ASP A 38 -4.05 6.68 21.09
CA ASP A 38 -5.46 6.29 21.25
C ASP A 38 -5.82 5.03 20.47
N ASN A 39 -4.97 4.01 20.59
CA ASN A 39 -5.07 2.74 19.87
C ASN A 39 -5.20 2.92 18.35
N ALA A 40 -4.43 3.86 17.78
CA ALA A 40 -4.46 4.23 16.37
C ALA A 40 -5.79 4.77 15.83
N LEU A 41 -6.81 5.00 16.66
CA LEU A 41 -8.16 5.41 16.22
C LEU A 41 -8.13 6.59 15.26
N HIS A 42 -7.41 7.65 15.63
CA HIS A 42 -7.34 8.86 14.80
C HIS A 42 -6.60 8.64 13.49
N ALA A 43 -5.56 7.80 13.50
CA ALA A 43 -4.81 7.45 12.30
C ALA A 43 -5.69 6.65 11.34
N GLN A 44 -6.40 5.64 11.85
CA GLN A 44 -7.33 4.81 11.09
C GLN A 44 -8.43 5.64 10.42
N LEU A 45 -9.01 6.61 11.14
CA LEU A 45 -10.00 7.53 10.57
C LEU A 45 -9.42 8.38 9.42
N VAL A 46 -8.18 8.86 9.55
CA VAL A 46 -7.53 9.64 8.49
C VAL A 46 -7.16 8.77 7.30
N PHE A 47 -6.57 7.59 7.53
CA PHE A 47 -6.21 6.64 6.48
C PHE A 47 -7.44 6.16 5.72
N THR A 48 -8.56 5.95 6.41
CA THR A 48 -9.86 5.66 5.78
C THR A 48 -10.28 6.77 4.83
N LYS A 49 -10.19 8.04 5.26
CA LYS A 49 -10.52 9.19 4.39
C LYS A 49 -9.60 9.28 3.18
N VAL A 50 -8.31 8.99 3.33
CA VAL A 50 -7.33 8.96 2.23
C VAL A 50 -7.67 7.84 1.25
N ALA A 51 -7.89 6.62 1.72
CA ALA A 51 -8.27 5.48 0.88
C ALA A 51 -9.57 5.76 0.11
N ILE A 52 -10.58 6.34 0.78
CA ILE A 52 -11.84 6.76 0.14
C ILE A 52 -11.57 7.80 -0.95
N ALA A 53 -10.73 8.81 -0.67
CA ALA A 53 -10.41 9.86 -1.64
C ALA A 53 -9.73 9.30 -2.89
N ILE A 54 -8.72 8.43 -2.73
CA ILE A 54 -8.00 7.80 -3.84
C ILE A 54 -8.90 6.85 -4.62
N SER A 55 -9.78 6.10 -3.93
CA SER A 55 -10.67 5.12 -4.56
C SER A 55 -11.68 5.69 -5.56
N LYS A 56 -11.81 7.02 -5.62
CA LYS A 56 -12.62 7.73 -6.64
C LYS A 56 -11.92 7.78 -8.00
N PHE A 57 -10.62 7.55 -8.04
CA PHE A 57 -9.78 7.71 -9.23
C PHE A 57 -9.17 6.38 -9.69
N GLU A 58 -8.82 5.51 -8.76
CA GLU A 58 -8.18 4.23 -9.07
C GLU A 58 -8.47 3.16 -7.99
N PRO A 59 -8.28 1.86 -8.29
CA PRO A 59 -8.39 0.81 -7.29
C PRO A 59 -7.42 1.03 -6.11
N VAL A 60 -7.88 0.73 -4.89
CA VAL A 60 -7.06 0.83 -3.67
C VAL A 60 -7.01 -0.53 -2.98
N THR A 61 -5.79 -0.95 -2.61
CA THR A 61 -5.58 -2.09 -1.71
C THR A 61 -4.98 -1.61 -0.40
N VAL A 62 -5.65 -1.91 0.71
CA VAL A 62 -5.14 -1.69 2.07
C VAL A 62 -4.68 -3.01 2.65
N CYS A 63 -3.41 -3.08 3.02
CA CYS A 63 -2.86 -4.22 3.74
C CYS A 63 -3.11 -4.02 5.25
N ALA A 64 -3.59 -5.05 5.94
CA ALA A 64 -3.79 -5.07 7.39
C ALA A 64 -3.23 -6.37 7.96
N SER A 65 -2.61 -6.35 9.15
CA SER A 65 -1.98 -7.55 9.71
C SER A 65 -2.97 -8.37 10.55
N SER A 66 -2.84 -9.69 10.61
CA SER A 66 -3.72 -10.57 11.41
C SER A 66 -5.22 -10.50 11.07
N ALA A 67 -5.96 -11.54 11.43
CA ALA A 67 -7.41 -11.55 11.23
C ALA A 67 -8.12 -10.38 11.96
N GLN A 68 -7.72 -10.06 13.19
CA GLN A 68 -8.43 -9.06 14.00
C GLN A 68 -8.28 -7.63 13.46
N VAL A 69 -7.08 -7.23 13.02
CA VAL A 69 -6.89 -5.89 12.46
C VAL A 69 -7.40 -5.83 11.03
N TRP A 70 -7.35 -6.94 10.28
CA TRP A 70 -8.05 -7.04 8.99
C TRP A 70 -9.55 -6.78 9.14
N GLU A 71 -10.22 -7.43 10.11
CA GLU A 71 -11.65 -7.22 10.37
C GLU A 71 -11.95 -5.77 10.72
N ASN A 72 -11.12 -5.16 11.57
CA ASN A 72 -11.23 -3.75 11.94
C ASN A 72 -11.12 -2.84 10.71
N ALA A 73 -10.10 -3.01 9.88
CA ALA A 73 -9.92 -2.23 8.65
C ALA A 73 -11.10 -2.43 7.69
N ARG A 74 -11.54 -3.68 7.52
CA ARG A 74 -12.65 -4.03 6.63
C ARG A 74 -13.96 -3.36 7.06
N SER A 75 -14.21 -3.27 8.37
CA SER A 75 -15.41 -2.61 8.91
C SER A 75 -15.44 -1.09 8.69
N GLN A 76 -14.28 -0.46 8.52
CA GLN A 76 -14.14 1.00 8.36
C GLN A 76 -14.05 1.43 6.89
N LEU A 77 -13.52 0.58 6.02
CA LEU A 77 -13.30 0.88 4.61
C LEU A 77 -14.53 0.50 3.76
N PRO A 78 -14.86 1.27 2.70
CA PRO A 78 -15.95 0.93 1.79
C PRO A 78 -15.63 -0.31 0.95
N GLU A 79 -16.66 -0.99 0.45
CA GLU A 79 -16.55 -2.27 -0.25
C GLU A 79 -15.62 -2.24 -1.47
N ASN A 80 -15.56 -1.11 -2.19
CA ASN A 80 -14.71 -0.93 -3.36
C ASN A 80 -13.20 -0.84 -3.05
N VAL A 81 -12.82 -0.62 -1.79
CA VAL A 81 -11.42 -0.70 -1.34
C VAL A 81 -11.12 -2.13 -0.95
N ARG A 82 -10.15 -2.79 -1.58
CA ARG A 82 -9.73 -4.15 -1.23
C ARG A 82 -8.95 -4.14 0.08
N VAL A 83 -9.23 -5.07 0.99
CA VAL A 83 -8.42 -5.28 2.21
C VAL A 83 -7.74 -6.64 2.14
N LEU A 84 -6.43 -6.66 2.27
CA LEU A 84 -5.59 -7.87 2.19
C LEU A 84 -4.93 -8.13 3.55
N GLU A 85 -4.97 -9.37 4.02
CA GLU A 85 -4.19 -9.76 5.19
C GLU A 85 -2.71 -9.87 4.82
N MET A 86 -1.87 -9.05 5.45
CA MET A 86 -0.43 -9.03 5.23
C MET A 86 0.27 -8.55 6.50
N SER A 87 1.22 -9.34 6.99
CA SER A 87 2.04 -8.94 8.14
C SER A 87 2.91 -7.74 7.79
N MET A 88 2.86 -6.71 8.63
CA MET A 88 3.70 -5.53 8.54
C MET A 88 4.02 -5.01 9.92
N ASN A 89 5.17 -4.35 10.06
CA ASN A 89 5.51 -3.68 11.31
C ASN A 89 4.75 -2.35 11.42
N ASP A 90 4.81 -1.48 10.41
CA ASP A 90 4.10 -0.19 10.43
C ASP A 90 3.56 0.17 9.03
N SER A 91 2.72 1.20 8.93
CA SER A 91 1.89 1.51 7.75
C SER A 91 2.59 2.32 6.64
N TRP A 92 3.90 2.51 6.69
CA TRP A 92 4.66 3.37 5.78
C TRP A 92 5.04 2.66 4.47
N PHE A 93 4.02 2.35 3.66
CA PHE A 93 4.21 1.62 2.39
C PHE A 93 4.97 2.40 1.32
N ARG A 94 5.03 3.73 1.42
CA ARG A 94 5.89 4.54 0.54
C ARG A 94 7.36 4.14 0.65
N ASP A 95 7.81 3.81 1.86
CA ASP A 95 9.22 3.55 2.14
C ASP A 95 9.56 2.06 2.11
N THR A 96 8.58 1.22 2.41
CA THR A 96 8.77 -0.23 2.57
C THR A 96 8.13 -1.07 1.46
N GLY A 97 7.25 -0.47 0.66
CA GLY A 97 6.65 -1.10 -0.49
C GLY A 97 7.61 -1.22 -1.68
N PRO A 98 7.25 -2.02 -2.70
CA PRO A 98 8.06 -2.16 -3.89
C PRO A 98 8.09 -0.85 -4.70
N THR A 99 9.26 -0.52 -5.22
CA THR A 99 9.37 0.44 -6.33
C THR A 99 9.15 -0.30 -7.64
N VAL A 100 8.05 0.01 -8.33
CA VAL A 100 7.65 -0.68 -9.57
C VAL A 100 8.36 -0.06 -10.77
N SER A 101 8.87 -0.89 -11.67
CA SER A 101 9.46 -0.48 -12.95
C SER A 101 8.76 -1.18 -14.10
N PHE A 102 8.73 -0.53 -15.26
CA PHE A 102 8.12 -1.07 -16.49
C PHE A 102 9.14 -1.07 -17.62
N SER A 103 9.04 -2.08 -18.51
CA SER A 103 9.78 -2.10 -19.77
C SER A 103 8.96 -1.37 -20.82
N THR A 104 9.60 -0.42 -21.51
CA THR A 104 9.03 0.22 -22.71
C THR A 104 9.39 -0.54 -24.00
N THR A 105 10.15 -1.63 -23.88
CA THR A 105 10.45 -2.52 -25.00
C THR A 105 9.31 -3.51 -25.15
N LEU A 106 8.60 -3.45 -26.28
CA LEU A 106 7.57 -4.41 -26.70
C LEU A 106 8.17 -5.80 -26.94
#